data_AF-A0A522S1B1-F1
#
_entry.id   AF-A0A522S1B1-F1
#
_cell.length_a   1.000
_cell.length_b   1.000
_cell.length_c   1.000
_cell.angle_alpha   90.00
_cell.angle_beta   90.00
_cell.angle_gamma   90.00
#
_symmetry.space_group_name_H-M   'P 1'
#
loop_
_entity.id
_entity.type
_entity.pdbx_description
1 polymer ?
#
loop_
_entity_poly.entity_id
_entity_poly.type
_entity_poly.pdbx_seq_one_letter_code
_entity_poly.pdbx_strand_id
1 'polypeptide(L)'
;MSPVADNSLADFTRTRWSMVRNLQGAHTDGARAALTELAVRYWYPVYAYLRRCGHPQEIAQDITQVFLQQVASDLRDSCNTPPGRFREWLLVRLNVFLAGEWRELIGGEGMPEAPPIVELEARSRNEIGSEGSPEQAYRRSFALEVLSRGLKRLRAEANQTGHADMCEALEPFLTREPLPGQYDELGRKLSMRPLTLVMALKRLRQRFRELVRDELADTVASADELAAERQALFAALDRGH
;
A
#
# COMPACT_ATOMS: atom_id res chain seq x y z
N MET A 1 -12.38 -41.58 -17.99
CA MET A 1 -11.39 -40.62 -18.51
C MET A 1 -12.09 -39.28 -18.62
N SER A 2 -11.99 -38.46 -17.58
CA SER A 2 -12.61 -37.14 -17.49
C SER A 2 -11.53 -36.07 -17.61
N PRO A 3 -11.78 -34.96 -18.33
CA PRO A 3 -10.77 -33.94 -18.54
C PRO A 3 -10.59 -33.12 -17.26
N VAL A 4 -9.32 -32.92 -16.91
CA VAL A 4 -8.84 -32.08 -15.83
C VAL A 4 -9.29 -30.65 -16.12
N ALA A 5 -10.12 -30.09 -15.24
CA ALA A 5 -10.54 -28.70 -15.30
C ALA A 5 -9.33 -27.79 -15.07
N ASP A 6 -9.13 -26.90 -16.03
CA ASP A 6 -8.10 -25.88 -16.10
C ASP A 6 -8.28 -24.86 -14.97
N ASN A 7 -7.48 -24.98 -13.91
CA ASN A 7 -7.49 -24.09 -12.74
C ASN A 7 -6.64 -22.82 -12.95
N SER A 8 -6.49 -22.36 -14.20
CA SER A 8 -5.56 -21.27 -14.56
C SER A 8 -6.25 -19.92 -14.86
N LEU A 9 -7.59 -19.86 -14.79
CA LEU A 9 -8.37 -18.67 -15.15
C LEU A 9 -8.91 -17.86 -13.96
N ALA A 10 -8.79 -18.35 -12.72
CA ALA A 10 -9.30 -17.69 -11.52
C ALA A 10 -8.32 -16.70 -10.86
N ASP A 11 -7.09 -16.60 -11.36
CA ASP A 11 -6.04 -15.69 -10.84
C ASP A 11 -6.01 -14.31 -11.54
N PHE A 12 -7.00 -14.04 -12.41
CA PHE A 12 -6.96 -12.94 -13.39
C PHE A 12 -7.71 -11.65 -13.00
N THR A 13 -8.29 -11.54 -11.82
CA THR A 13 -8.92 -10.31 -11.30
C THR A 13 -8.00 -9.45 -10.45
N ARG A 14 -6.69 -9.53 -10.68
CA ARG A 14 -5.71 -8.70 -9.98
C ARG A 14 -5.55 -7.42 -10.80
N THR A 15 -6.20 -6.37 -10.33
CA THR A 15 -6.18 -4.99 -10.80
C THR A 15 -4.77 -4.39 -10.65
N ARG A 16 -3.88 -4.70 -11.59
CA ARG A 16 -2.44 -4.36 -11.51
C ARG A 16 -2.13 -3.08 -12.29
N TRP A 17 -1.15 -2.27 -11.86
CA TRP A 17 -0.57 -1.19 -12.68
C TRP A 17 -0.08 -1.70 -14.05
N SER A 18 0.53 -2.90 -14.06
CA SER A 18 0.90 -3.60 -15.30
C SER A 18 -0.32 -3.95 -16.16
N MET A 19 -1.50 -4.13 -15.57
CA MET A 19 -2.77 -4.31 -16.28
C MET A 19 -3.35 -2.97 -16.79
N VAL A 20 -3.24 -1.87 -16.04
CA VAL A 20 -3.60 -0.51 -16.53
C VAL A 20 -2.80 -0.15 -17.77
N ARG A 21 -1.50 -0.51 -17.81
CA ARG A 21 -0.67 -0.39 -19.01
C ARG A 21 -1.13 -1.27 -20.18
N ASN A 22 -1.60 -2.50 -19.90
CA ASN A 22 -1.98 -3.46 -20.93
C ASN A 22 -3.41 -3.28 -21.47
N LEU A 23 -4.25 -2.49 -20.79
CA LEU A 23 -5.63 -2.21 -21.18
C LEU A 23 -5.78 -0.94 -22.05
N GLN A 24 -4.68 -0.40 -22.58
CA GLN A 24 -4.71 0.74 -23.49
C GLN A 24 -5.49 0.38 -24.77
N GLY A 25 -6.72 0.88 -24.88
CA GLY A 25 -7.57 0.75 -26.07
C GLY A 25 -8.98 0.23 -25.85
N ALA A 26 -9.34 -0.26 -24.64
CA ALA A 26 -10.71 -0.74 -24.39
C ALA A 26 -11.27 -0.17 -23.08
N HIS A 27 -12.36 0.60 -23.19
CA HIS A 27 -13.22 1.01 -22.08
C HIS A 27 -13.76 -0.22 -21.34
N THR A 28 -12.99 -0.74 -20.41
CA THR A 28 -13.28 -1.99 -19.69
C THR A 28 -13.37 -1.71 -18.20
N ASP A 29 -14.32 -2.37 -17.54
CA ASP A 29 -14.54 -2.25 -16.09
C ASP A 29 -13.27 -2.55 -15.27
N GLY A 30 -12.34 -3.35 -15.81
CA GLY A 30 -11.04 -3.65 -15.21
C GLY A 30 -10.12 -2.42 -15.06
N ALA A 31 -10.13 -1.49 -16.02
CA ALA A 31 -9.34 -0.26 -15.93
C ALA A 31 -9.88 0.66 -14.80
N ARG A 32 -11.21 0.77 -14.70
CA ARG A 32 -11.86 1.55 -13.64
C ARG A 32 -11.57 0.97 -12.26
N ALA A 33 -11.66 -0.34 -12.10
CA ALA A 33 -11.35 -1.02 -10.84
C ALA A 33 -9.89 -0.82 -10.42
N ALA A 34 -8.94 -0.89 -11.37
CA ALA A 34 -7.52 -0.67 -11.08
C ALA A 34 -7.21 0.76 -10.66
N LEU A 35 -7.87 1.75 -11.26
CA LEU A 35 -7.71 3.16 -10.87
C LEU A 35 -8.30 3.43 -9.48
N THR A 36 -9.45 2.84 -9.15
CA THR A 36 -10.01 2.92 -7.79
C THR A 36 -9.05 2.33 -6.76
N GLU A 37 -8.46 1.17 -7.06
CA GLU A 37 -7.50 0.54 -6.16
C GLU A 37 -6.23 1.39 -5.98
N LEU A 38 -5.71 1.98 -7.07
CA LEU A 38 -4.58 2.91 -6.99
C LEU A 38 -4.91 4.15 -6.17
N ALA A 39 -6.10 4.73 -6.35
CA ALA A 39 -6.54 5.87 -5.53
C ALA A 39 -6.54 5.51 -4.04
N VAL A 40 -7.07 4.34 -3.66
CA VAL A 40 -7.03 3.86 -2.27
C VAL A 40 -5.59 3.67 -1.78
N ARG A 41 -4.71 3.12 -2.62
CA ARG A 41 -3.30 2.84 -2.27
C ARG A 41 -2.48 4.11 -2.02
N TYR A 42 -2.81 5.21 -2.70
CA TYR A 42 -2.04 6.46 -2.66
C TYR A 42 -2.73 7.63 -1.95
N TRP A 43 -3.99 7.47 -1.53
CA TRP A 43 -4.73 8.51 -0.79
C TRP A 43 -3.96 9.02 0.43
N TYR A 44 -3.62 8.13 1.36
CA TYR A 44 -2.94 8.55 2.58
C TYR A 44 -1.51 9.09 2.33
N PRO A 45 -0.68 8.49 1.46
CA PRO A 45 0.61 9.09 1.09
C PRO A 45 0.51 10.53 0.57
N VAL A 46 -0.46 10.82 -0.31
CA VAL A 46 -0.70 12.18 -0.83
C VAL A 46 -1.17 13.10 0.30
N TYR A 47 -2.11 12.65 1.13
CA TYR A 47 -2.57 13.41 2.28
C TYR A 47 -1.42 13.77 3.25
N ALA A 48 -0.56 12.80 3.57
CA ALA A 48 0.59 13.00 4.44
C ALA A 48 1.60 14.01 3.88
N TYR A 49 1.82 14.00 2.55
CA TYR A 49 2.61 15.02 1.86
C TYR A 49 2.05 16.41 2.10
N LEU A 50 0.74 16.60 1.87
CA LEU A 50 0.06 17.89 1.98
C LEU A 50 0.02 18.41 3.42
N ARG A 51 -0.19 17.53 4.40
CA ARG A 51 -0.10 17.89 5.81
C ARG A 51 1.32 18.36 6.18
N ARG A 52 2.36 17.76 5.59
CA ARG A 52 3.75 18.18 5.80
C ARG A 52 4.08 19.51 5.08
N CYS A 53 3.40 19.82 3.98
CA CYS A 53 3.46 21.15 3.35
C CYS A 53 2.81 22.26 4.21
N GLY A 54 2.11 21.90 5.30
CA GLY A 54 1.47 22.86 6.20
C GLY A 54 -0.01 23.14 5.91
N HIS A 55 -0.63 22.41 4.97
CA HIS A 55 -2.06 22.57 4.70
C HIS A 55 -2.91 22.09 5.89
N PRO A 56 -3.96 22.83 6.29
CA PRO A 56 -4.93 22.36 7.28
C PRO A 56 -5.58 21.02 6.88
N GLN A 57 -6.10 20.28 7.86
CA GLN A 57 -6.63 18.92 7.66
C GLN A 57 -7.71 18.82 6.57
N GLU A 58 -8.65 19.77 6.55
CA GLU A 58 -9.76 19.83 5.59
C GLU A 58 -9.25 20.15 4.19
N ILE A 59 -8.43 21.19 4.07
CA ILE A 59 -7.81 21.57 2.80
C ILE A 59 -6.93 20.45 2.24
N ALA A 60 -6.16 19.75 3.08
CA ALA A 60 -5.34 18.62 2.64
C ALA A 60 -6.19 17.45 2.13
N GLN A 61 -7.35 17.20 2.75
CA GLN A 61 -8.31 16.20 2.30
C GLN A 61 -8.88 16.56 0.92
N ASP A 62 -9.34 17.80 0.75
CA ASP A 62 -9.91 18.29 -0.50
C ASP A 62 -8.90 18.26 -1.65
N ILE A 63 -7.68 18.75 -1.42
CA ILE A 63 -6.59 18.69 -2.40
C ILE A 63 -6.32 17.23 -2.80
N THR A 64 -6.23 16.31 -1.83
CA THR A 64 -5.97 14.89 -2.10
C THR A 64 -7.04 14.31 -3.02
N GLN A 65 -8.29 14.65 -2.74
CA GLN A 65 -9.44 14.17 -3.49
C GLN A 65 -9.44 14.63 -4.94
N VAL A 66 -9.36 15.95 -5.15
CA VAL A 66 -9.34 16.55 -6.49
C VAL A 66 -8.14 16.02 -7.28
N PHE A 67 -6.97 15.97 -6.66
CA PHE A 67 -5.76 15.49 -7.32
C PHE A 67 -5.91 14.04 -7.82
N LEU A 68 -6.39 13.13 -6.98
CA LEU A 68 -6.52 11.72 -7.37
C LEU A 68 -7.64 11.49 -8.40
N GLN A 69 -8.67 12.32 -8.41
CA GLN A 69 -9.69 12.31 -9.47
C GLN A 69 -9.11 12.75 -10.81
N GLN A 70 -8.34 13.84 -10.83
CA GLN A 70 -7.69 14.30 -12.04
C GLN A 70 -6.72 13.25 -12.59
N VAL A 71 -5.91 12.64 -11.71
CA VAL A 71 -5.01 11.54 -12.08
C VAL A 71 -5.79 10.37 -12.66
N ALA A 72 -6.91 9.97 -12.05
CA ALA A 72 -7.74 8.89 -12.56
C ALA A 72 -8.34 9.24 -13.95
N SER A 73 -8.77 10.49 -14.17
CA SER A 73 -9.28 10.92 -15.47
C SER A 73 -8.19 10.90 -16.55
N ASP A 74 -7.03 11.50 -16.27
CA ASP A 74 -5.90 11.55 -17.19
C ASP A 74 -5.42 10.15 -17.61
N LEU A 75 -5.46 9.18 -16.68
CA LEU A 75 -5.08 7.80 -16.95
C LEU A 75 -6.14 7.09 -17.82
N ARG A 76 -7.43 7.42 -17.70
CA ARG A 76 -8.49 6.89 -18.59
C ARG A 76 -8.34 7.43 -20.00
N ASP A 77 -8.05 8.72 -20.13
CA ASP A 77 -7.94 9.41 -21.42
C ASP A 77 -6.62 9.07 -22.13
N SER A 78 -5.77 8.22 -21.52
CA SER A 78 -4.45 7.79 -22.03
C SER A 78 -3.49 8.94 -22.35
N CYS A 79 -3.80 10.17 -21.92
CA CYS A 79 -3.01 11.37 -22.17
C CYS A 79 -1.64 11.32 -21.49
N ASN A 80 -1.50 10.55 -20.41
CA ASN A 80 -0.28 10.49 -19.61
C ASN A 80 0.01 9.06 -19.12
N THR A 81 0.83 8.33 -19.87
CA THR A 81 1.35 7.04 -19.39
C THR A 81 2.58 7.28 -18.50
N PRO A 82 2.58 6.88 -17.22
CA PRO A 82 3.75 6.89 -16.35
C PRO A 82 4.86 6.04 -16.96
N PRO A 83 6.09 6.57 -17.10
CA PRO A 83 7.16 5.88 -17.80
C PRO A 83 7.84 4.75 -16.99
N GLY A 84 7.38 4.46 -15.77
CA GLY A 84 7.99 3.44 -14.90
C GLY A 84 7.27 3.30 -13.56
N ARG A 85 7.95 3.65 -12.47
CA ARG A 85 7.43 3.57 -11.09
C ARG A 85 6.30 4.57 -10.85
N PHE A 86 5.10 4.07 -10.59
CA PHE A 86 3.91 4.90 -10.42
C PHE A 86 4.07 5.90 -9.26
N ARG A 87 4.70 5.48 -8.16
CA ARG A 87 4.95 6.32 -6.98
C ARG A 87 5.70 7.61 -7.31
N GLU A 88 6.79 7.51 -8.08
CA GLU A 88 7.61 8.68 -8.42
C GLU A 88 6.90 9.59 -9.42
N TRP A 89 6.26 8.99 -10.42
CA TRP A 89 5.43 9.74 -11.36
C TRP A 89 4.31 10.50 -10.65
N LEU A 90 3.62 9.86 -9.70
CA LEU A 90 2.54 10.49 -8.93
C LEU A 90 3.06 11.67 -8.11
N LEU A 91 4.24 11.54 -7.49
CA LEU A 91 4.86 12.62 -6.73
C LEU A 91 5.23 13.81 -7.63
N VAL A 92 5.79 13.56 -8.82
CA VAL A 92 6.08 14.63 -9.80
C VAL A 92 4.78 15.31 -10.24
N ARG A 93 3.74 14.53 -10.53
CA ARG A 93 2.41 15.05 -10.89
C ARG A 93 1.79 15.88 -9.78
N LEU A 94 1.94 15.47 -8.52
CA LEU A 94 1.46 16.20 -7.36
C LEU A 94 2.14 17.57 -7.24
N ASN A 95 3.47 17.62 -7.45
CA ASN A 95 4.20 18.88 -7.42
C ASN A 95 3.76 19.86 -8.52
N VAL A 96 3.55 19.35 -9.74
CA VAL A 96 3.01 20.15 -10.85
C VAL A 96 1.60 20.65 -10.53
N PHE A 97 0.74 19.79 -9.96
CA PHE A 97 -0.62 20.14 -9.56
C PHE A 97 -0.64 21.26 -8.50
N LEU A 98 0.23 21.16 -7.48
CA LEU A 98 0.32 22.15 -6.41
C LEU A 98 0.89 23.50 -6.85
N ALA A 99 1.69 23.51 -7.93
CA ALA A 99 2.20 24.74 -8.54
C ALA A 99 1.16 25.44 -9.44
N GLY A 100 0.08 24.75 -9.82
CA GLY A 100 -1.00 25.29 -10.64
C GLY A 100 -2.17 25.88 -9.83
N GLU A 101 -3.29 26.11 -10.51
CA GLU A 101 -4.51 26.73 -9.96
C GLU A 101 -5.48 25.70 -9.34
N TRP A 102 -4.99 24.91 -8.39
CA TRP A 102 -5.82 23.88 -7.72
C TRP A 102 -6.90 24.47 -6.80
N ARG A 103 -6.73 25.72 -6.35
CA ARG A 103 -7.65 26.36 -5.37
C ARG A 103 -9.06 26.53 -5.93
N GLU A 104 -9.19 26.73 -7.23
CA GLU A 104 -10.48 26.88 -7.90
C GLU A 104 -11.21 25.54 -8.09
N LEU A 105 -10.50 24.42 -7.94
CA LEU A 105 -11.04 23.08 -8.11
C LEU A 105 -11.61 22.50 -6.81
N ILE A 106 -11.37 23.14 -5.66
CA ILE A 106 -11.82 22.68 -4.35
C ILE A 106 -13.17 23.31 -3.99
N GLY A 107 -14.05 22.53 -3.36
CA GLY A 107 -15.38 22.99 -2.94
C GLY A 107 -16.48 22.87 -4.00
N GLY A 108 -16.23 22.16 -5.11
CA GLY A 108 -17.25 21.84 -6.10
C GLY A 108 -18.25 20.77 -5.63
N GLU A 109 -19.51 20.88 -6.06
CA GLU A 109 -20.53 19.85 -5.84
C GLU A 109 -20.17 18.54 -6.56
N GLY A 110 -20.38 17.40 -5.91
CA GLY A 110 -20.14 16.06 -6.49
C GLY A 110 -18.85 15.37 -6.03
N MET A 111 -18.19 15.86 -4.97
CA MET A 111 -17.08 15.16 -4.35
C MET A 111 -17.54 13.82 -3.71
N PRO A 112 -17.01 12.64 -4.11
CA PRO A 112 -17.22 11.37 -3.42
C PRO A 112 -16.80 11.43 -1.95
N GLU A 113 -17.31 10.52 -1.14
CA GLU A 113 -17.05 10.52 0.29
C GLU A 113 -15.56 10.27 0.60
N ALA A 114 -14.90 11.27 1.16
CA ALA A 114 -13.50 11.17 1.60
C ALA A 114 -13.41 10.41 2.94
N PRO A 115 -12.28 9.76 3.25
CA PRO A 115 -12.11 9.06 4.53
C PRO A 115 -12.28 10.03 5.72
N PRO A 116 -12.87 9.60 6.86
CA PRO A 116 -13.10 10.48 8.00
C PRO A 116 -11.81 11.13 8.52
N ILE A 117 -11.82 12.47 8.66
CA ILE A 117 -10.66 13.27 9.09
C ILE A 117 -10.07 12.77 10.42
N VAL A 118 -10.92 12.30 11.34
CA VAL A 118 -10.50 11.82 12.67
C VAL A 118 -9.50 10.65 12.58
N GLU A 119 -9.74 9.69 11.70
CA GLU A 119 -8.86 8.54 11.49
C GLU A 119 -7.55 8.95 10.83
N LEU A 120 -7.62 9.89 9.88
CA LEU A 120 -6.46 10.44 9.17
C LEU A 120 -5.54 11.21 10.13
N GLU A 121 -6.10 12.01 11.03
CA GLU A 121 -5.35 12.84 11.98
C GLU A 121 -4.78 12.04 13.15
N ALA A 122 -5.41 10.93 13.57
CA ALA A 122 -4.81 10.00 14.53
C ALA A 122 -3.50 9.41 13.98
N ARG A 123 -3.49 9.06 12.69
CA ARG A 123 -2.29 8.56 12.02
C ARG A 123 -1.28 9.67 11.72
N SER A 124 -1.75 10.81 11.24
CA SER A 124 -0.92 11.99 10.94
C SER A 124 -0.15 12.45 12.18
N ARG A 125 -0.79 12.56 13.35
CA ARG A 125 -0.11 12.96 14.60
C ARG A 125 1.02 12.03 15.01
N ASN A 126 0.89 10.73 14.77
CA ASN A 126 1.96 9.75 15.04
C ASN A 126 3.14 9.87 14.04
N GLU A 127 2.91 10.44 12.86
CA GLU A 127 3.90 10.62 11.80
C GLU A 127 4.52 12.04 11.77
N ILE A 128 3.77 13.08 12.18
CA ILE A 128 4.21 14.49 12.26
C ILE A 128 5.37 14.66 13.24
N GLY A 129 5.48 13.79 14.26
CA GLY A 129 6.62 13.77 15.20
C GLY A 129 7.96 13.35 14.59
N SER A 130 8.03 12.85 13.34
CA SER A 130 9.31 12.65 12.66
C SER A 130 9.71 13.90 11.90
N GLU A 131 10.90 14.43 12.18
CA GLU A 131 11.57 15.42 11.33
C GLU A 131 11.70 14.85 9.90
N GLY A 132 11.31 15.64 8.89
CA GLY A 132 11.46 15.22 7.50
C GLY A 132 10.70 16.08 6.50
N SER A 133 11.16 16.04 5.24
CA SER A 133 10.55 16.78 4.13
C SER A 133 9.18 16.17 3.73
N PRO A 134 8.32 16.91 3.00
CA PRO A 134 7.07 16.37 2.45
C PRO A 134 7.27 15.07 1.65
N GLU A 135 8.34 14.99 0.85
CA GLU A 135 8.68 13.79 0.09
C GLU A 135 9.03 12.62 1.00
N GLN A 136 9.71 12.85 2.11
CA GLN A 136 10.03 11.80 3.08
C GLN A 136 8.76 11.29 3.75
N ALA A 137 7.83 12.17 4.13
CA ALA A 137 6.52 11.79 4.66
C ALA A 137 5.75 10.93 3.64
N TYR A 138 5.62 11.39 2.39
CA TYR A 138 4.98 10.64 1.31
C TYR A 138 5.55 9.23 1.14
N ARG A 139 6.89 9.12 1.05
CA ARG A 139 7.58 7.84 0.86
C ARG A 139 7.38 6.89 2.04
N ARG A 140 7.45 7.43 3.27
CA ARG A 140 7.27 6.66 4.50
C ARG A 140 5.83 6.17 4.65
N SER A 141 4.85 7.03 4.46
CA SER A 141 3.43 6.67 4.54
C SER A 141 3.07 5.63 3.46
N PHE A 142 3.66 5.73 2.26
CA PHE A 142 3.53 4.69 1.23
C PHE A 142 4.12 3.35 1.66
N ALA A 143 5.32 3.34 2.23
CA ALA A 143 5.94 2.11 2.72
C ALA A 143 5.09 1.43 3.81
N LEU A 144 4.52 2.21 4.73
CA LEU A 144 3.61 1.72 5.77
C LEU A 144 2.30 1.17 5.19
N GLU A 145 1.75 1.81 4.16
CA GLU A 145 0.57 1.32 3.43
C GLU A 145 0.82 -0.05 2.79
N VAL A 146 1.98 -0.22 2.14
CA VAL A 146 2.39 -1.49 1.53
C VAL A 146 2.52 -2.59 2.59
N LEU A 147 3.20 -2.31 3.72
CA LEU A 147 3.33 -3.27 4.81
C LEU A 147 1.98 -3.63 5.44
N SER A 148 1.10 -2.64 5.65
CA SER A 148 -0.23 -2.83 6.21
C SER A 148 -1.10 -3.74 5.33
N ARG A 149 -1.09 -3.54 4.01
CA ARG A 149 -1.78 -4.42 3.06
C ARG A 149 -1.22 -5.84 3.06
N GLY A 150 0.12 -5.98 3.05
CA GLY A 150 0.78 -7.28 3.16
C GLY A 150 0.37 -8.02 4.44
N LEU A 151 0.27 -7.31 5.57
CA LEU A 151 -0.13 -7.88 6.84
C LEU A 151 -1.61 -8.26 6.88
N LYS A 152 -2.50 -7.43 6.34
CA LYS A 152 -3.93 -7.76 6.20
C LYS A 152 -4.15 -9.03 5.38
N ARG A 153 -3.42 -9.18 4.26
CA ARG A 153 -3.46 -10.41 3.44
C ARG A 153 -2.92 -11.61 4.21
N LEU A 154 -1.83 -11.47 4.95
CA LEU A 154 -1.27 -12.53 5.78
C LEU A 154 -2.28 -13.03 6.83
N ARG A 155 -2.95 -12.11 7.53
CA ARG A 155 -4.01 -12.44 8.50
C ARG A 155 -5.18 -13.16 7.83
N ALA A 156 -5.60 -12.70 6.64
CA ALA A 156 -6.67 -13.35 5.89
C ALA A 156 -6.31 -14.80 5.51
N GLU A 157 -5.09 -15.04 5.02
CA GLU A 157 -4.61 -16.40 4.71
C GLU A 157 -4.53 -17.29 5.97
N ALA A 158 -4.05 -16.73 7.09
CA ALA A 158 -4.02 -17.45 8.36
C ALA A 158 -5.43 -17.84 8.84
N ASN A 159 -6.40 -16.92 8.72
CA ASN A 159 -7.79 -17.18 9.08
C ASN A 159 -8.40 -18.29 8.22
N GLN A 160 -8.17 -18.26 6.91
CA GLN A 160 -8.70 -19.27 5.99
C GLN A 160 -8.12 -20.68 6.24
N THR A 161 -6.90 -20.76 6.76
CA THR A 161 -6.23 -22.03 7.07
C THR A 161 -6.40 -22.49 8.51
N GLY A 162 -7.18 -21.77 9.34
CA GLY A 162 -7.41 -22.10 10.74
C GLY A 162 -6.23 -21.78 11.68
N HIS A 163 -5.29 -20.93 11.25
CA HIS A 163 -4.09 -20.55 11.99
C HIS A 163 -4.14 -19.10 12.53
N ALA A 164 -5.34 -18.53 12.69
CA ALA A 164 -5.55 -17.15 13.15
C ALA A 164 -4.79 -16.84 14.45
N ASP A 165 -5.01 -17.65 15.50
CA ASP A 165 -4.43 -17.45 16.83
C ASP A 165 -2.90 -17.53 16.81
N MET A 166 -2.34 -18.45 16.00
CA MET A 166 -0.90 -18.57 15.85
C MET A 166 -0.32 -17.37 15.10
N CYS A 167 -0.99 -16.91 14.04
CA CYS A 167 -0.58 -15.72 13.31
C CYS A 167 -0.60 -14.49 14.21
N GLU A 168 -1.68 -14.26 14.95
CA GLU A 168 -1.83 -13.14 15.88
C GLU A 168 -0.72 -13.17 16.96
N ALA A 169 -0.46 -14.34 17.55
CA ALA A 169 0.57 -14.48 18.58
C ALA A 169 1.99 -14.30 18.06
N LEU A 170 2.27 -14.66 16.80
CA LEU A 170 3.59 -14.54 16.18
C LEU A 170 3.82 -13.20 15.46
N GLU A 171 2.77 -12.46 15.15
CA GLU A 171 2.84 -11.19 14.41
C GLU A 171 3.79 -10.15 15.02
N PRO A 172 3.82 -9.93 16.36
CA PRO A 172 4.75 -8.98 16.96
C PRO A 172 6.22 -9.33 16.72
N PHE A 173 6.54 -10.55 16.29
CA PHE A 173 7.88 -11.07 16.03
C PHE A 173 8.24 -11.08 14.54
N LEU A 174 7.40 -10.51 13.67
CA LEU A 174 7.76 -10.31 12.26
C LEU A 174 8.94 -9.34 12.11
N THR A 175 9.04 -8.34 12.97
CA THR A 175 10.05 -7.26 12.92
C THR A 175 11.05 -7.28 14.08
N ARG A 176 10.84 -8.13 15.09
CA ARG A 176 11.76 -8.31 16.23
C ARG A 176 12.04 -9.78 16.47
N GLU A 177 13.21 -10.10 17.00
CA GLU A 177 13.49 -11.45 17.45
C GLU A 177 12.85 -11.72 18.83
N PRO A 178 12.28 -12.92 19.05
CA PRO A 178 11.83 -13.32 20.37
C PRO A 178 13.00 -13.40 21.35
N LEU A 179 12.81 -12.85 22.55
CA LEU A 179 13.72 -12.97 23.68
C LEU A 179 13.72 -14.41 24.23
N PRO A 180 14.78 -14.81 24.96
CA PRO A 180 14.80 -16.09 25.67
C PRO A 180 13.54 -16.29 26.53
N GLY A 181 12.94 -17.49 26.45
CA GLY A 181 11.71 -17.85 27.18
C GLY A 181 10.39 -17.46 26.51
N GLN A 182 10.39 -16.58 25.50
CA GLN A 182 9.14 -16.17 24.82
C GLN A 182 8.54 -17.29 23.97
N TYR A 183 9.37 -18.14 23.35
CA TYR A 183 8.85 -19.32 22.64
C TYR A 183 8.20 -20.34 23.59
N ASP A 184 8.68 -20.46 24.82
CA ASP A 184 8.10 -21.36 25.82
C ASP A 184 6.76 -20.83 26.36
N GLU A 185 6.65 -19.51 26.52
CA GLU A 185 5.39 -18.84 26.88
C GLU A 185 4.33 -18.98 25.77
N LEU A 186 4.72 -18.68 24.53
CA LEU A 186 3.86 -18.87 23.37
C LEU A 186 3.47 -20.33 23.19
N GLY A 187 4.40 -21.26 23.44
CA GLY A 187 4.15 -22.70 23.36
C GLY A 187 3.07 -23.14 24.34
N ARG A 188 3.12 -22.65 25.59
CA ARG A 188 2.06 -22.88 26.58
C ARG A 188 0.73 -22.28 26.16
N LYS A 189 0.71 -21.04 25.67
CA LYS A 189 -0.52 -20.34 25.24
C LYS A 189 -1.20 -21.06 24.06
N LEU A 190 -0.41 -21.51 23.09
CA LEU A 190 -0.90 -22.12 21.85
C LEU A 190 -0.97 -23.65 21.92
N SER A 191 -0.60 -24.26 23.05
CA SER A 191 -0.45 -25.72 23.20
C SER A 191 0.46 -26.35 22.11
N MET A 192 1.56 -25.65 21.78
CA MET A 192 2.53 -26.04 20.75
C MET A 192 3.93 -26.20 21.32
N ARG A 193 4.75 -27.04 20.67
CA ARG A 193 6.17 -27.17 21.03
C ARG A 193 6.94 -25.92 20.59
N PRO A 194 7.91 -25.42 21.38
CA PRO A 194 8.71 -24.24 21.01
C PRO A 194 9.35 -24.34 19.63
N LEU A 195 9.88 -25.50 19.25
CA LEU A 195 10.48 -25.72 17.93
C LEU A 195 9.49 -25.53 16.77
N THR A 196 8.22 -25.91 16.97
CA THR A 196 7.15 -25.68 15.99
C THR A 196 6.93 -24.18 15.77
N LEU A 197 6.98 -23.39 16.85
CA LEU A 197 6.81 -21.94 16.78
C LEU A 197 7.99 -21.24 16.09
N VAL A 198 9.22 -21.72 16.29
CA VAL A 198 10.40 -21.21 15.55
C VAL A 198 10.22 -21.41 14.05
N MET A 199 9.81 -22.62 13.64
CA MET A 199 9.57 -22.93 12.23
C MET A 199 8.39 -22.14 11.65
N ALA A 200 7.31 -22.01 12.43
CA ALA A 200 6.14 -21.23 12.05
C ALA A 200 6.50 -19.75 11.84
N LEU A 201 7.26 -19.14 12.76
CA LEU A 201 7.70 -17.75 12.63
C LEU A 201 8.58 -17.54 11.39
N LYS A 202 9.50 -18.48 11.10
CA LYS A 202 10.31 -18.43 9.87
C LYS A 202 9.45 -18.44 8.61
N ARG A 203 8.46 -19.33 8.55
CA ARG A 203 7.51 -19.42 7.42
C ARG A 203 6.64 -18.16 7.32
N LEU A 204 6.16 -17.65 8.46
CA LEU A 204 5.33 -16.45 8.52
C LEU A 204 6.09 -15.22 8.01
N ARG A 205 7.35 -15.03 8.45
CA ARG A 205 8.23 -13.96 7.94
C ARG A 205 8.48 -14.09 6.44
N GLN A 206 8.70 -15.32 5.94
CA GLN A 206 8.88 -15.56 4.52
C GLN A 206 7.61 -15.19 3.72
N ARG A 207 6.45 -15.66 4.17
CA ARG A 207 5.18 -15.39 3.52
C ARG A 207 4.85 -13.89 3.53
N PHE A 208 5.09 -13.21 4.64
CA PHE A 208 4.92 -11.77 4.73
C PHE A 208 5.78 -11.01 3.70
N ARG A 209 7.05 -11.40 3.51
CA ARG A 209 7.92 -10.79 2.49
C ARG A 209 7.40 -11.02 1.07
N GLU A 210 6.87 -12.20 0.78
CA GLU A 210 6.25 -12.51 -0.51
C GLU A 210 5.02 -11.64 -0.77
N LEU A 211 4.14 -11.50 0.23
CA LEU A 211 2.96 -10.66 0.13
C LEU A 211 3.31 -9.18 -0.06
N VAL A 212 4.29 -8.66 0.69
CA VAL A 212 4.80 -7.29 0.51
C VAL A 212 5.42 -7.09 -0.88
N ARG A 213 6.15 -8.09 -1.39
CA ARG A 213 6.68 -8.06 -2.75
C ARG A 213 5.56 -8.01 -3.79
N ASP A 214 4.49 -8.78 -3.61
CA ASP A 214 3.32 -8.75 -4.50
C ASP A 214 2.67 -7.37 -4.51
N GLU A 215 2.47 -6.76 -3.34
CA GLU A 215 1.92 -5.41 -3.23
C GLU A 215 2.75 -4.36 -3.97
N LEU A 216 4.09 -4.49 -3.96
CA LEU A 216 5.01 -3.63 -4.71
C LEU A 216 5.05 -3.95 -6.21
N ALA A 217 4.96 -5.22 -6.58
CA ALA A 217 4.93 -5.63 -7.98
C ALA A 217 3.73 -5.00 -8.72
N ASP A 218 2.65 -4.77 -7.99
CA ASP A 218 1.45 -4.10 -8.49
C ASP A 218 1.64 -2.59 -8.73
N THR A 219 2.77 -1.97 -8.34
CA THR A 219 3.05 -0.52 -8.52
C THR A 219 4.16 -0.21 -9.52
N VAL A 220 4.74 -1.24 -10.15
CA VAL A 220 5.89 -1.12 -11.07
C VAL A 220 5.64 -1.85 -12.39
N ALA A 221 6.40 -1.52 -13.43
CA ALA A 221 6.21 -2.07 -14.76
C ALA A 221 7.24 -3.17 -15.13
N SER A 222 8.32 -3.32 -14.36
CA SER A 222 9.37 -4.30 -14.62
C SER A 222 9.99 -4.88 -13.34
N ALA A 223 10.73 -5.99 -13.49
CA ALA A 223 11.44 -6.62 -12.37
C ALA A 223 12.59 -5.76 -11.82
N ASP A 224 13.26 -4.99 -12.69
CA ASP A 224 14.33 -4.07 -12.28
C ASP A 224 13.76 -2.90 -11.46
N GLU A 225 12.61 -2.37 -11.90
CA GLU A 225 11.87 -1.37 -11.13
C GLU A 225 11.38 -1.91 -9.77
N LEU A 226 10.98 -3.19 -9.71
CA LEU A 226 10.60 -3.82 -8.45
C LEU A 226 11.77 -3.88 -7.46
N ALA A 227 12.97 -4.21 -7.94
CA ALA A 227 14.17 -4.24 -7.10
C ALA A 227 14.49 -2.84 -6.55
N ALA A 228 14.41 -1.81 -7.40
CA ALA A 228 14.61 -0.42 -7.02
C ALA A 228 13.53 0.09 -6.05
N GLU A 229 12.26 -0.28 -6.27
CA GLU A 229 11.14 0.12 -5.40
C GLU A 229 11.22 -0.55 -4.04
N ARG A 230 11.67 -1.81 -3.98
CA ARG A 230 11.97 -2.49 -2.72
C ARG A 230 13.08 -1.77 -1.93
N GLN A 231 14.15 -1.35 -2.59
CA GLN A 231 15.22 -0.61 -1.93
C GLN A 231 14.72 0.75 -1.42
N ALA A 232 13.88 1.45 -2.20
CA ALA A 232 13.26 2.69 -1.78
C ALA A 232 12.30 2.51 -0.59
N LEU A 233 11.59 1.38 -0.50
CA LEU A 233 10.75 1.05 0.65
C LEU A 233 11.57 0.90 1.92
N PHE A 234 12.70 0.19 1.88
CA PHE A 234 13.59 0.06 3.05
C PHE A 234 14.16 1.42 3.47
N ALA A 235 14.67 2.20 2.51
CA ALA A 235 15.23 3.52 2.79
C ALA A 235 14.19 4.49 3.39
N ALA A 236 12.90 4.35 3.06
CA ALA A 236 11.84 5.19 3.64
C ALA A 236 11.47 4.80 5.09
N LEU A 237 11.80 3.57 5.50
CA LEU A 237 11.49 3.05 6.83
C LEU A 237 12.67 3.16 7.79
N ASP A 238 13.90 3.10 7.26
CA ASP A 238 15.11 3.43 8.01
C ASP A 238 14.97 4.84 8.56
N ARG A 239 14.80 4.93 9.87
CA ARG A 239 14.98 6.19 10.59
C ARG A 239 16.48 6.45 10.48
N GLY A 240 16.88 7.38 9.62
CA GLY A 240 18.27 7.83 9.56
C GLY A 240 18.79 8.01 10.99
N HIS A 241 19.87 7.30 11.30
CA HIS A 241 20.62 7.48 12.54
C HIS A 241 21.30 8.84 12.52
#